data_AF-A0A812J6P7-F1
#
_entry.id   AF-A0A812J6P7-F1
#
_cell.length_a   1.000
_cell.length_b   1.000
_cell.length_c   1.000
_cell.angle_alpha   90.00
_cell.angle_beta   90.00
_cell.angle_gamma   90.00
#
_symmetry.space_group_name_H-M   'P 1'
#
loop_
_entity.id
_entity.type
_entity.pdbx_description
1 polymer ?
#
loop_
_entity_poly.entity_id
_entity_poly.type
_entity_poly.pdbx_seq_one_letter_code
_entity_poly.pdbx_strand_id
1 'polypeptide(L)'
;MAARLSAATPEDMAAIIQASAELRPEDLGRIPGKGEAAALQWKHNLGQGASADLKVPEDMASRLAKVAISAVDAIGMRFCSVDIIDVEGEGLMVMEVNGGVMMDSLMSQMGESGKGLAAELYEAAVLEALSR
;
A
#
# COMPACT_ATOMS: atom_id res chain seq x y z
N MET A 1 -4.01 -1.32 31.84
CA MET A 1 -4.31 -2.58 31.13
C MET A 1 -3.16 -2.80 30.14
N ALA A 2 -2.16 -3.61 30.52
CA ALA A 2 -0.99 -3.84 29.68
C ALA A 2 -1.41 -4.72 28.51
N ALA A 3 -1.36 -4.19 27.28
CA ALA A 3 -1.50 -5.01 26.08
C ALA A 3 -0.39 -6.08 26.14
N ARG A 4 -0.79 -7.36 26.14
CA ARG A 4 0.18 -8.45 25.98
C ARG A 4 0.78 -8.29 24.59
N LEU A 5 2.06 -7.98 24.51
CA LEU A 5 2.85 -8.16 23.30
C LEU A 5 2.77 -9.65 22.94
N SER A 6 2.00 -9.99 21.91
CA SER A 6 2.07 -11.32 21.30
C SER A 6 3.43 -11.49 20.64
N ALA A 7 3.95 -12.71 20.63
CA ALA A 7 5.15 -13.01 19.85
C ALA A 7 4.88 -12.71 18.37
N ALA A 8 5.83 -12.03 17.71
CA ALA A 8 5.79 -11.81 16.28
C ALA A 8 5.70 -13.16 15.55
N THR A 9 4.82 -13.26 14.55
CA THR A 9 4.75 -14.44 13.69
C THR A 9 6.01 -14.54 12.81
N PRO A 10 6.30 -15.69 12.19
CA PRO A 10 7.40 -15.79 11.22
C PRO A 10 7.29 -14.78 10.06
N GLU A 11 6.06 -14.47 9.64
CA GLU A 11 5.76 -13.47 8.62
C GLU A 11 6.08 -12.06 9.12
N ASP A 12 5.67 -11.72 10.35
CA ASP A 12 6.01 -10.45 10.99
C ASP A 12 7.54 -10.29 11.11
N MET A 13 8.24 -11.36 11.50
CA MET A 13 9.71 -11.36 11.62
C MET A 13 10.39 -11.17 10.26
N ALA A 14 9.89 -11.81 9.20
CA ALA A 14 10.42 -11.63 7.85
C ALA A 14 10.19 -10.20 7.33
N ALA A 15 9.01 -9.63 7.56
CA ALA A 15 8.69 -8.24 7.23
C ALA A 15 9.59 -7.26 7.99
N ILE A 16 9.82 -7.49 9.28
CA ILE A 16 10.76 -6.71 10.10
C ILE A 16 12.17 -6.81 9.53
N ILE A 17 12.69 -8.01 9.24
CA ILE A 17 14.04 -8.18 8.67
C ILE A 17 14.17 -7.42 7.35
N GLN A 18 13.17 -7.52 6.47
CA GLN A 18 13.19 -6.83 5.18
C GLN A 18 13.12 -5.31 5.35
N ALA A 19 12.29 -4.82 6.26
CA ALA A 19 12.15 -3.40 6.55
C ALA A 19 13.39 -2.83 7.27
N SER A 20 14.10 -3.65 8.04
CA SER A 20 15.31 -3.27 8.78
C SER A 20 16.59 -3.38 7.95
N ALA A 21 16.52 -3.86 6.71
CA ALA A 21 17.70 -4.16 5.90
C ALA A 21 18.58 -2.93 5.63
N GLU A 22 18.00 -1.74 5.69
CA GLU A 22 18.69 -0.45 5.49
C GLU A 22 19.10 0.22 6.82
N LEU A 23 18.69 -0.33 7.98
CA LEU A 23 19.04 0.19 9.29
C LEU A 23 20.46 -0.22 9.67
N ARG A 24 21.25 0.75 10.15
CA ARG A 24 22.58 0.46 10.70
C ARG A 24 22.43 0.04 12.17
N PRO A 25 23.40 -0.70 12.73
CA PRO A 25 23.38 -1.09 14.14
C PRO A 25 23.22 0.11 15.11
N GLU A 26 23.77 1.26 14.75
CA GLU A 26 23.64 2.51 15.51
C GLU A 26 22.20 3.06 15.50
N ASP A 27 21.43 2.83 14.43
CA ASP A 27 20.03 3.24 14.35
C ASP A 27 19.14 2.35 15.26
N LEU A 28 19.49 1.06 15.41
CA LEU A 28 18.79 0.11 16.30
C LEU A 28 19.00 0.40 17.79
N GLY A 29 20.16 0.96 18.16
CA GLY A 29 20.48 1.35 19.54
C GLY A 29 19.94 2.72 19.93
N ARG A 30 19.39 3.48 18.97
CA ARG A 30 18.90 4.84 19.19
C ARG A 30 17.52 4.82 19.82
N ILE A 31 17.31 5.68 20.82
CA ILE A 31 15.99 5.93 21.40
C ILE A 31 15.44 7.22 20.78
N PRO A 32 14.37 7.17 19.96
CA PRO A 32 13.74 8.37 19.43
C PRO A 32 13.19 9.27 20.55
N GLY A 33 13.24 10.58 20.34
CA GLY A 33 12.62 11.55 21.22
C GLY A 33 11.09 11.40 21.26
N LYS A 34 10.45 11.98 22.27
CA LYS A 34 8.99 11.96 22.38
C LYS A 34 8.35 12.63 21.16
N GLY A 35 7.54 11.87 20.41
CA GLY A 35 6.84 12.34 19.22
C GLY A 35 7.70 12.37 17.95
N GLU A 36 8.94 11.92 18.03
CA GLU A 36 9.81 11.79 16.86
C GLU A 36 9.37 10.60 16.00
N ALA A 37 9.22 10.82 14.70
CA ALA A 37 9.07 9.75 13.72
C ALA A 37 10.44 9.20 13.35
N ALA A 38 10.71 7.92 13.65
CA ALA A 38 11.90 7.21 13.21
C ALA A 38 11.56 6.39 11.96
N ALA A 39 12.05 6.83 10.80
CA ALA A 39 11.90 6.08 9.57
C ALA A 39 12.71 4.78 9.64
N LEU A 40 12.05 3.64 9.43
CA LEU A 40 12.70 2.33 9.39
C LEU A 40 13.24 2.02 7.99
N GLN A 41 12.50 2.42 6.96
CA GLN A 41 12.87 2.36 5.55
C GLN A 41 12.08 3.43 4.76
N TRP A 42 12.40 3.59 3.47
CA TRP A 42 11.76 4.58 2.58
C TRP A 42 10.59 4.03 1.75
N LYS A 43 10.41 2.70 1.70
CA LYS A 43 9.41 2.04 0.84
C LYS A 43 8.05 1.98 1.51
N HIS A 44 7.04 2.59 0.92
CA HIS A 44 5.66 2.57 1.42
C HIS A 44 4.90 1.25 1.14
N ASN A 45 5.57 0.10 1.29
CA ASN A 45 5.00 -1.22 1.03
C ASN A 45 4.22 -1.76 2.24
N LEU A 46 2.93 -2.06 2.05
CA LEU A 46 2.07 -2.59 3.12
C LEU A 46 2.58 -3.91 3.70
N GLY A 47 3.09 -4.81 2.85
CA GLY A 47 3.68 -6.08 3.29
C GLY A 47 5.00 -5.95 4.06
N GLN A 48 5.57 -4.74 4.11
CA GLN A 48 6.80 -4.42 4.86
C GLN A 48 6.53 -3.51 6.06
N GLY A 49 5.27 -3.43 6.51
CA GLY A 49 4.89 -2.70 7.72
C GLY A 49 4.43 -1.26 7.50
N ALA A 50 4.33 -0.77 6.26
CA ALA A 50 3.65 0.50 6.00
C ALA A 50 2.15 0.37 6.31
N SER A 51 1.51 1.49 6.68
CA SER A 51 0.06 1.52 6.95
C SER A 51 -0.69 2.13 5.77
N ALA A 52 -1.85 1.55 5.43
CA ALA A 52 -2.74 2.12 4.43
C ALA A 52 -3.53 3.31 5.00
N ASP A 53 -3.60 4.41 4.26
CA ASP A 53 -4.55 5.50 4.51
C ASP A 53 -5.52 5.60 3.33
N LEU A 54 -6.79 5.29 3.59
CA LEU A 54 -7.86 5.35 2.60
C LEU A 54 -8.55 6.72 2.55
N LYS A 55 -8.18 7.67 3.42
CA LYS A 55 -8.77 9.01 3.47
C LYS A 55 -8.05 9.94 2.49
N VAL A 56 -8.25 9.68 1.20
CA VAL A 56 -7.76 10.57 0.14
C VAL A 56 -8.77 11.69 -0.09
N PRO A 57 -8.35 12.98 -0.08
CA PRO A 57 -9.23 14.10 -0.43
C PRO A 57 -9.88 13.91 -1.81
N GLU A 58 -11.14 14.29 -1.96
CA GLU A 58 -11.93 14.04 -3.18
C GLU A 58 -11.29 14.64 -4.44
N ASP A 59 -10.69 15.83 -4.33
CA ASP A 59 -9.99 16.49 -5.42
C ASP A 59 -8.74 15.70 -5.86
N MET A 60 -7.98 15.18 -4.89
CA MET A 60 -6.81 14.33 -5.14
C MET A 60 -7.24 12.99 -5.75
N ALA A 61 -8.29 12.36 -5.21
CA ALA A 61 -8.84 11.10 -5.72
C ALA A 61 -9.27 11.24 -7.19
N SER A 62 -9.93 12.35 -7.55
CA SER A 62 -10.32 12.63 -8.94
C SER A 62 -9.11 12.78 -9.87
N ARG A 63 -8.04 13.43 -9.42
CA ARG A 63 -6.80 13.60 -10.18
C ARG A 63 -6.06 12.28 -10.37
N LEU A 64 -5.94 11.48 -9.30
CA LEU A 64 -5.36 10.14 -9.35
C LEU A 64 -6.12 9.23 -10.32
N ALA A 65 -7.46 9.24 -10.26
CA ALA A 65 -8.30 8.44 -11.15
C ALA A 65 -8.08 8.79 -12.62
N LYS A 66 -7.97 10.09 -12.96
CA LYS A 66 -7.69 10.53 -14.35
C LYS A 66 -6.35 10.01 -14.86
N VAL A 67 -5.30 10.09 -14.04
CA VAL A 67 -3.96 9.60 -14.39
C VAL A 67 -3.97 8.07 -14.54
N ALA A 68 -4.57 7.36 -13.59
CA ALA A 68 -4.67 5.91 -13.62
C ALA A 68 -5.43 5.42 -14.86
N ILE A 69 -6.61 5.97 -15.15
CA ILE A 69 -7.42 5.58 -16.32
C ILE A 69 -6.65 5.86 -17.61
N SER A 70 -6.01 7.02 -17.74
CA SER A 70 -5.21 7.35 -18.94
C SER A 70 -4.06 6.35 -19.16
N ALA A 71 -3.41 5.90 -18.09
CA ALA A 71 -2.34 4.91 -18.16
C ALA A 71 -2.88 3.52 -18.57
N VAL A 72 -3.99 3.11 -17.97
CA VAL A 72 -4.64 1.82 -18.24
C VAL A 72 -5.14 1.74 -19.68
N ASP A 73 -5.76 2.82 -20.19
CA ASP A 73 -6.23 2.93 -21.57
C ASP A 73 -5.07 2.84 -22.57
N ALA A 74 -3.94 3.50 -22.29
CA ALA A 74 -2.77 3.49 -23.14
C ALA A 74 -2.11 2.10 -23.24
N ILE A 75 -2.16 1.32 -22.16
CA ILE A 75 -1.57 -0.04 -22.11
C ILE A 75 -2.59 -1.09 -22.59
N GLY A 76 -3.89 -0.79 -22.60
CA GLY A 76 -4.95 -1.71 -22.99
C GLY A 76 -5.29 -2.73 -21.91
N MET A 77 -5.14 -2.36 -20.64
CA MET A 77 -5.52 -3.20 -19.49
C MET A 77 -6.97 -2.92 -19.07
N ARG A 78 -7.56 -3.85 -18.33
CA ARG A 78 -8.95 -3.72 -17.85
C ARG A 78 -9.11 -3.92 -16.34
N PHE A 79 -8.19 -4.65 -15.73
CA PHE A 79 -8.11 -4.84 -14.30
C PHE A 79 -6.64 -4.92 -13.91
N CYS A 80 -6.19 -3.97 -13.09
CA CYS A 80 -4.81 -3.74 -12.71
C CYS A 80 -4.77 -2.70 -11.59
N SER A 81 -3.64 -2.61 -10.89
CA SER A 81 -3.33 -1.47 -10.03
C SER A 81 -2.34 -0.54 -10.73
N VAL A 82 -2.44 0.75 -10.43
CA VAL A 82 -1.54 1.79 -10.92
C VAL A 82 -0.96 2.50 -9.72
N ASP A 83 0.37 2.46 -9.61
CA ASP A 83 1.08 3.17 -8.56
C ASP A 83 1.47 4.55 -9.09
N ILE A 84 1.03 5.59 -8.38
CA ILE A 84 1.20 6.99 -8.77
C ILE A 84 1.98 7.70 -7.67
N ILE A 85 2.94 8.53 -8.07
CA ILE A 85 3.73 9.39 -7.19
C ILE A 85 3.46 10.86 -7.54
N ASP A 86 3.36 11.72 -6.54
CA ASP A 86 3.36 13.18 -6.72
C ASP A 86 4.80 13.69 -6.64
N VAL A 87 5.36 14.10 -7.78
CA VAL A 87 6.73 14.60 -7.89
C VAL A 87 6.71 16.12 -7.72
N GLU A 88 7.48 16.62 -6.77
CA GLU A 88 7.56 18.05 -6.50
C GLU A 88 7.92 18.84 -7.77
N GLY A 89 7.05 19.79 -8.15
CA GLY A 89 7.23 20.62 -9.34
C GLY A 89 6.79 19.98 -10.67
N GLU A 90 6.57 18.67 -10.72
CA GLU A 90 6.13 17.95 -11.93
C GLU A 90 4.69 17.42 -11.83
N GLY A 91 4.20 17.17 -10.61
CA GLY A 91 2.86 16.67 -10.33
C GLY A 91 2.76 15.14 -10.35
N LEU A 92 1.54 14.64 -10.58
CA LEU A 92 1.25 13.21 -10.53
C LEU A 92 1.84 12.46 -11.73
N MET A 93 2.63 11.42 -11.45
CA MET A 93 3.28 10.58 -12.45
C MET A 93 3.05 9.10 -12.14
N VAL A 94 2.90 8.29 -13.18
CA VAL A 94 2.80 6.83 -13.05
C VAL A 94 4.17 6.24 -12.80
N MET A 95 4.29 5.46 -11.73
CA MET A 95 5.51 4.73 -11.37
C MET A 95 5.47 3.29 -11.88
N GLU A 96 4.34 2.61 -11.70
CA GLU A 96 4.16 1.20 -12.09
C GLU A 96 2.71 0.92 -12.47
N VAL A 97 2.51 0.01 -13.42
CA VAL A 97 1.20 -0.59 -13.73
C VAL A 97 1.30 -2.10 -13.56
N ASN A 98 0.59 -2.62 -12.57
CA ASN A 98 0.66 -4.01 -12.14
C ASN A 98 -0.58 -4.77 -12.63
N GLY A 99 -0.38 -5.83 -13.42
CA GLY A 99 -1.49 -6.68 -13.88
C GLY A 99 -2.09 -7.58 -12.80
N GLY A 100 -1.32 -7.89 -11.75
CA GLY A 100 -1.84 -8.48 -10.53
C GLY A 100 -2.21 -7.39 -9.54
N VAL A 101 -3.46 -7.35 -9.10
CA VAL A 101 -3.87 -6.54 -7.96
C VAL A 101 -3.58 -7.34 -6.69
N MET A 102 -2.70 -6.87 -5.82
CA MET A 102 -2.37 -7.58 -4.56
C MET A 102 -3.10 -6.95 -3.38
N MET A 103 -3.91 -7.73 -2.67
CA MET A 103 -4.80 -7.24 -1.61
C MET A 103 -4.50 -7.82 -0.22
N ASP A 104 -3.64 -8.82 -0.12
CA ASP A 104 -3.37 -9.60 1.11
C ASP A 104 -2.99 -8.71 2.29
N SER A 105 -2.03 -7.81 2.09
CA SER A 105 -1.57 -6.91 3.16
C SER A 105 -2.67 -5.91 3.57
N LEU A 106 -3.49 -5.43 2.63
CA LEU A 106 -4.61 -4.55 2.93
C LEU A 106 -5.69 -5.28 3.74
N MET A 107 -6.06 -6.49 3.30
CA MET A 107 -7.02 -7.35 4.01
C MET A 107 -6.55 -7.69 5.43
N SER A 108 -5.25 -7.98 5.59
CA SER A 108 -4.66 -8.26 6.90
C SER A 108 -4.75 -7.04 7.84
N GLN A 109 -4.37 -5.85 7.35
CA GLN A 109 -4.41 -4.62 8.16
C GLN A 109 -5.84 -4.19 8.53
N MET A 110 -6.80 -4.37 7.62
CA MET A 110 -8.16 -3.85 7.76
C MET A 110 -9.19 -4.89 8.23
N GLY A 111 -8.80 -6.17 8.36
CA GLY A 111 -9.67 -7.26 8.76
C GLY A 111 -10.86 -7.43 7.82
N GLU A 112 -12.06 -7.63 8.38
CA GLU A 112 -13.28 -7.88 7.59
C GLU A 112 -13.62 -6.75 6.62
N SER A 113 -13.32 -5.49 6.95
CA SER A 113 -13.55 -4.37 6.05
C SER A 113 -12.64 -4.43 4.80
N GLY A 114 -11.39 -4.86 4.97
CA GLY A 114 -10.47 -5.05 3.85
C GLY A 114 -10.86 -6.24 2.99
N LYS A 115 -11.33 -7.34 3.60
CA LYS A 115 -11.85 -8.50 2.87
C LYS A 115 -13.09 -8.15 2.06
N GLY A 116 -14.01 -7.37 2.63
CA GLY A 116 -15.19 -6.87 1.93
C GLY A 116 -14.80 -6.02 0.71
N LEU A 117 -13.89 -5.07 0.89
CA LEU A 117 -13.39 -4.23 -0.20
C LEU A 117 -12.73 -5.07 -1.32
N ALA A 118 -11.91 -6.06 -0.96
CA ALA A 118 -11.32 -6.96 -1.93
C ALA A 118 -12.41 -7.74 -2.69
N ALA A 119 -13.38 -8.32 -1.99
CA ALA A 119 -14.48 -9.04 -2.63
C ALA A 119 -15.26 -8.17 -3.62
N GLU A 120 -15.63 -6.95 -3.22
CA GLU A 120 -16.36 -5.99 -4.07
C GLU A 120 -15.58 -5.63 -5.34
N LEU A 121 -14.27 -5.35 -5.23
CA LEU A 121 -13.42 -4.99 -6.37
C LEU A 121 -13.27 -6.16 -7.35
N TYR A 122 -13.01 -7.37 -6.84
CA TYR A 122 -12.87 -8.55 -7.69
C TYR A 122 -14.21 -8.97 -8.30
N GLU A 123 -15.32 -8.88 -7.56
CA GLU A 123 -16.65 -9.13 -8.10
C GLU A 123 -16.95 -8.19 -9.27
N ALA A 124 -16.74 -6.89 -9.10
CA ALA A 124 -16.94 -5.91 -10.15
C ALA A 124 -16.07 -6.22 -11.40
N ALA A 125 -14.80 -6.57 -11.19
CA ALA A 125 -13.89 -6.94 -12.27
C ALA A 125 -14.34 -8.19 -13.03
N VAL A 126 -14.81 -9.23 -12.31
CA VAL A 126 -15.31 -10.48 -12.91
C VAL A 126 -16.61 -10.22 -13.68
N LEU A 127 -17.56 -9.50 -13.09
CA LEU A 127 -18.82 -9.16 -13.76
C LEU A 127 -18.58 -8.35 -15.03
N GLU A 128 -17.67 -7.38 -15.01
CA GLU A 128 -17.28 -6.60 -16.18
C GLU A 128 -16.58 -7.45 -17.26
N ALA A 129 -15.78 -8.44 -16.85
CA ALA A 129 -15.15 -9.37 -17.79
C ALA A 129 -16.16 -10.30 -18.48
N LEU A 130 -17.23 -10.67 -17.76
CA LEU A 130 -18.30 -11.56 -18.25
C LEU A 130 -19.41 -10.82 -19.01
N SER A 131 -19.59 -9.52 -18.79
CA SER A 131 -20.58 -8.67 -19.48
C SER A 131 -20.22 -8.33 -20.93
N ARG A 132 -19.29 -9.09 -21.53
CA ARG A 132 -18.86 -8.94 -22.92
C ARG A 132 -19.78 -9.66 -23.90
#